data_AF-A0A4V2RY90-F1
#
_entry.id   AF-A0A4V2RY90-F1
#
_cell.length_a   1.000
_cell.length_b   1.000
_cell.length_c   1.000
_cell.angle_alpha   90.00
_cell.angle_beta   90.00
_cell.angle_gamma   90.00
#
_symmetry.space_group_name_H-M   'P 1'
#
loop_
_entity.id
_entity.type
_entity.pdbx_description
1 polymer ?
#
loop_
_entity_poly.entity_id
_entity_poly.type
_entity_poly.pdbx_seq_one_letter_code
_entity_poly.pdbx_strand_id
1 'polypeptide(L)'
;MFTAVARMVRAVDVPVTADMESGYGLPPKEFAERLLETGAVGCNLEDSVDDVLVDPAQHADYLAEVRATAGADLVINARVDNFLYGKDVADGIARGRAYRRAGVDCVYPIFAPLEVLPELVAGIGGPINAHTAPDGPTPAELAAAGAIRISYGTSVHKQMMETLRQLLPSLA
;
A
#
# COMPACT_ATOMS: atom_id res chain seq x y z
N MET A 1 -0.13 15.95 -3.76
CA MET A 1 -0.49 14.60 -4.24
C MET A 1 -1.82 14.55 -4.98
N PHE A 2 -2.96 14.90 -4.37
CA PHE A 2 -4.31 14.80 -4.96
C PHE A 2 -4.45 15.29 -6.42
N THR A 3 -3.90 16.45 -6.79
CA THR A 3 -3.92 16.94 -8.18
C THR A 3 -3.27 15.97 -9.17
N ALA A 4 -2.18 15.31 -8.78
CA ALA A 4 -1.50 14.33 -9.61
C ALA A 4 -2.36 13.06 -9.76
N VAL A 5 -2.95 12.57 -8.67
CA VAL A 5 -3.89 11.44 -8.69
C VAL A 5 -5.05 11.72 -9.65
N ALA A 6 -5.70 12.88 -9.52
CA ALA A 6 -6.82 13.25 -10.39
C ALA A 6 -6.42 13.33 -11.88
N ARG A 7 -5.17 13.72 -12.18
CA ARG A 7 -4.65 13.69 -13.56
C ARG A 7 -4.48 12.26 -14.07
N MET A 8 -3.99 11.34 -13.24
CA MET A 8 -3.83 9.93 -13.60
C MET A 8 -5.20 9.26 -13.81
N VAL A 9 -6.14 9.49 -12.90
CA VAL A 9 -7.53 8.99 -13.01
C VAL A 9 -8.15 9.40 -14.34
N ARG A 10 -8.04 10.68 -14.73
CA ARG A 10 -8.60 11.16 -16.02
C ARG A 10 -7.89 10.64 -17.27
N ALA A 11 -6.70 10.05 -17.12
CA ALA A 11 -5.90 9.60 -18.25
C ALA A 11 -6.17 8.14 -18.65
N VAL A 12 -6.96 7.40 -17.87
CA VAL A 12 -7.20 5.96 -18.07
C VAL A 12 -8.65 5.58 -17.81
N ASP A 13 -9.11 4.51 -18.45
CA ASP A 13 -10.46 3.94 -18.26
C ASP A 13 -10.50 2.77 -17.25
N VAL A 14 -9.38 2.51 -16.57
CA VAL A 14 -9.27 1.46 -15.54
C VAL A 14 -9.33 2.06 -14.13
N PRO A 15 -9.77 1.30 -13.11
CA PRO A 15 -9.80 1.80 -11.75
C PRO A 15 -8.39 2.17 -11.25
N VAL A 16 -8.27 3.34 -10.60
CA VAL A 16 -7.00 3.84 -10.05
C VAL A 16 -7.07 3.85 -8.52
N THR A 17 -6.07 3.25 -7.90
CA THR A 17 -5.80 3.35 -6.46
C THR A 17 -4.51 4.15 -6.25
N ALA A 18 -4.48 5.02 -5.24
CA ALA A 18 -3.38 5.96 -5.02
C ALA A 18 -2.56 5.57 -3.79
N ASP A 19 -1.23 5.63 -3.89
CA ASP A 19 -0.39 5.64 -2.70
C ASP A 19 -0.48 7.02 -2.03
N MET A 20 -0.96 7.05 -0.79
CA MET A 20 -1.25 8.28 -0.06
C MET A 20 -0.43 8.42 1.23
N GLU A 21 0.64 7.63 1.35
CA GLU A 21 1.55 7.64 2.50
C GLU A 21 0.77 7.50 3.81
N SER A 22 1.08 8.26 4.84
CA SER A 22 0.34 8.26 6.12
C SER A 22 -0.90 9.15 6.13
N GLY A 23 -1.38 9.60 4.96
CA GLY A 23 -2.53 10.50 4.83
C GLY A 23 -2.18 12.00 4.90
N TYR A 24 -0.90 12.36 4.75
CA TYR A 24 -0.40 13.75 4.69
C TYR A 24 -0.76 14.63 5.90
N GLY A 25 -0.94 14.03 7.07
CA GLY A 25 -1.31 14.75 8.30
C GLY A 25 -2.73 15.35 8.26
N LEU A 26 -3.56 14.93 7.31
CA LEU A 26 -4.93 15.40 7.19
C LEU A 26 -5.86 14.65 8.14
N PRO A 27 -6.89 15.32 8.70
CA PRO A 27 -7.98 14.63 9.39
C PRO A 27 -8.61 13.55 8.50
N PRO A 28 -8.98 12.37 9.04
CA PRO A 28 -9.47 11.23 8.25
C PRO A 28 -10.62 11.56 7.29
N LYS A 29 -11.58 12.37 7.76
CA LYS A 29 -12.72 12.81 6.95
C LYS A 29 -12.29 13.68 5.77
N GLU A 30 -11.47 14.70 6.03
CA GLU A 30 -10.97 15.59 4.98
C GLU A 30 -10.13 14.81 3.96
N PHE A 31 -9.28 13.89 4.45
CA PHE A 31 -8.50 13.00 3.60
C PHE A 31 -9.39 12.20 2.64
N ALA A 32 -10.41 11.53 3.19
CA ALA A 32 -11.31 10.68 2.42
C ALA A 32 -12.12 11.48 1.38
N GLU A 33 -12.72 12.61 1.78
CA GLU A 33 -13.47 13.48 0.89
C GLU A 33 -12.60 13.96 -0.28
N ARG A 34 -11.40 14.46 0.01
CA ARG A 34 -10.46 14.94 -1.01
C ARG A 34 -9.98 13.82 -1.93
N LEU A 35 -9.82 12.60 -1.43
CA LEU A 35 -9.44 11.47 -2.27
C LEU A 35 -10.57 11.06 -3.22
N LEU A 36 -11.81 11.00 -2.73
CA LEU A 36 -12.99 10.73 -3.54
C LEU A 36 -13.17 11.77 -4.66
N GLU A 37 -12.93 13.05 -4.37
CA GLU A 37 -12.96 14.13 -5.37
C GLU A 37 -11.97 13.92 -6.53
N THR A 38 -10.90 13.15 -6.33
CA THR A 38 -9.96 12.83 -7.42
C THR A 38 -10.50 11.80 -8.40
N GLY A 39 -11.53 11.04 -8.02
CA GLY A 39 -12.05 9.88 -8.74
C GLY A 39 -11.24 8.58 -8.53
N ALA A 40 -10.26 8.57 -7.62
CA ALA A 40 -9.61 7.33 -7.21
C ALA A 40 -10.58 6.43 -6.45
N VAL A 41 -10.46 5.12 -6.65
CA VAL A 41 -11.35 4.10 -6.05
C VAL A 41 -10.68 3.31 -4.93
N GLY A 42 -9.53 3.79 -4.44
CA GLY A 42 -8.83 3.16 -3.34
C GLY A 42 -7.52 3.86 -3.00
N CYS A 43 -6.92 3.46 -1.89
CA CYS A 43 -5.63 3.99 -1.47
C CYS A 43 -4.77 2.98 -0.74
N ASN A 44 -3.46 3.25 -0.71
CA ASN A 44 -2.58 2.76 0.34
C ASN A 44 -2.49 3.83 1.44
N LEU A 45 -2.58 3.40 2.70
CA LEU A 45 -2.32 4.22 3.88
C LEU A 45 -1.33 3.48 4.79
N GLU A 46 -0.19 4.10 5.11
CA GLU A 46 0.89 3.47 5.87
C GLU A 46 0.90 3.86 7.35
N ASP A 47 1.38 2.95 8.20
CA ASP A 47 1.40 3.08 9.65
C ASP A 47 2.71 3.66 10.21
N SER A 48 3.44 4.42 9.39
CA SER A 48 4.66 5.14 9.77
C SER A 48 4.59 6.63 9.43
N VAL A 49 5.19 7.46 10.28
CA VAL A 49 5.33 8.90 10.08
C VAL A 49 6.76 9.28 10.46
N ASP A 50 7.44 10.05 9.60
CA ASP A 50 8.83 10.49 9.82
C ASP A 50 9.78 9.33 10.20
N ASP A 51 9.67 8.22 9.47
CA ASP A 51 10.43 6.99 9.69
C ASP A 51 10.22 6.28 11.03
N VAL A 52 9.07 6.52 11.67
CA VAL A 52 8.68 5.89 12.94
C VAL A 52 7.31 5.24 12.81
N LEU A 53 7.22 3.97 13.23
CA LEU A 53 5.95 3.26 13.33
C LEU A 53 5.04 3.93 14.36
N VAL A 54 3.80 4.21 13.94
CA VAL A 54 2.73 4.70 14.79
C VAL A 54 2.18 3.56 15.64
N ASP A 55 1.56 3.90 16.77
CA ASP A 55 0.77 2.97 17.56
C ASP A 55 -0.32 2.32 16.67
N PRO A 56 -0.39 0.98 16.60
CA PRO A 56 -1.39 0.30 15.79
C PRO A 56 -2.83 0.64 16.14
N ALA A 57 -3.14 0.96 17.41
CA ALA A 57 -4.48 1.39 17.78
C ALA A 57 -4.82 2.76 17.17
N GLN A 58 -3.88 3.71 17.25
CA GLN A 58 -4.06 5.03 16.66
C GLN A 58 -4.24 4.97 15.14
N HIS A 59 -3.44 4.16 14.44
CA HIS A 59 -3.59 4.00 13.00
C HIS A 59 -4.90 3.25 12.64
N ALA A 60 -5.33 2.27 13.45
CA ALA A 60 -6.61 1.60 13.26
C ALA A 60 -7.79 2.57 13.41
N ASP A 61 -7.76 3.48 14.38
CA ASP A 61 -8.80 4.51 14.54
C ASP A 61 -8.86 5.45 13.32
N TYR A 62 -7.70 5.88 12.83
CA TYR A 62 -7.61 6.68 11.60
C TYR A 62 -8.26 5.94 10.40
N LEU A 63 -7.89 4.68 10.19
CA LEU A 63 -8.43 3.85 9.11
C LEU A 63 -9.96 3.65 9.23
N ALA A 64 -10.47 3.49 10.45
CA ALA A 64 -11.89 3.33 10.71
C ALA A 64 -12.68 4.60 10.35
N GLU A 65 -12.14 5.79 10.66
CA GLU A 65 -12.76 7.06 10.29
C GLU A 65 -12.71 7.33 8.77
N VAL A 66 -11.60 6.95 8.11
CA VAL A 66 -11.52 6.98 6.63
C VAL A 66 -12.59 6.08 6.04
N ARG A 67 -12.73 4.83 6.52
CA ARG A 67 -13.79 3.91 6.10
C ARG A 67 -15.18 4.48 6.34
N ALA A 68 -15.43 5.06 7.52
CA ALA A 68 -16.73 5.62 7.87
C ALA A 68 -17.15 6.75 6.92
N THR A 69 -16.18 7.54 6.42
CA THR A 69 -16.43 8.62 5.47
C THR A 69 -16.56 8.10 4.04
N ALA A 70 -15.66 7.21 3.63
CA ALA A 70 -15.57 6.75 2.24
C ALA A 70 -16.59 5.67 1.87
N GLY A 71 -17.18 4.98 2.85
CA GLY A 71 -18.07 3.85 2.58
C GLY A 71 -17.37 2.80 1.71
N ALA A 72 -18.10 2.16 0.80
CA ALA A 72 -17.54 1.15 -0.11
C ALA A 72 -16.86 1.74 -1.36
N ASP A 73 -16.84 3.07 -1.51
CA ASP A 73 -16.31 3.74 -2.71
C ASP A 73 -14.77 3.70 -2.76
N LEU A 74 -14.11 3.42 -1.63
CA LEU A 74 -12.67 3.21 -1.55
C LEU A 74 -12.31 1.78 -1.12
N VAL A 75 -11.43 1.16 -1.90
CA VAL A 75 -10.62 0.01 -1.48
C VAL A 75 -9.45 0.51 -0.64
N ILE A 76 -9.52 0.31 0.68
CA ILE A 76 -8.48 0.72 1.62
C ILE A 76 -7.47 -0.42 1.78
N ASN A 77 -6.22 -0.16 1.38
CA ASN A 77 -5.08 -1.06 1.54
C ASN A 77 -4.16 -0.56 2.65
N ALA A 78 -4.29 -1.11 3.85
CA ALA A 78 -3.45 -0.70 4.99
C ALA A 78 -2.03 -1.23 4.79
N ARG A 79 -1.08 -0.33 4.53
CA ARG A 79 0.34 -0.62 4.46
C ARG A 79 0.91 -0.70 5.87
N VAL A 80 1.67 -1.77 6.10
CA VAL A 80 2.30 -2.06 7.39
C VAL A 80 3.81 -2.08 7.18
N ASP A 81 4.51 -1.16 7.83
CA ASP A 81 5.94 -0.92 7.62
C ASP A 81 6.84 -1.65 8.62
N ASN A 82 6.29 -2.64 9.33
CA ASN A 82 6.98 -3.40 10.36
C ASN A 82 8.33 -3.98 9.85
N PHE A 83 8.35 -4.54 8.64
CA PHE A 83 9.58 -5.09 8.04
C PHE A 83 10.59 -4.03 7.61
N LEU A 84 10.15 -2.82 7.22
CA LEU A 84 11.04 -1.69 6.94
C LEU A 84 11.82 -1.25 8.18
N TYR A 85 11.18 -1.37 9.36
CA TYR A 85 11.76 -0.94 10.63
C TYR A 85 12.20 -2.11 11.53
N GLY A 86 12.51 -3.27 10.92
CA GLY A 86 13.17 -4.39 11.58
C GLY A 86 12.32 -5.12 12.64
N LYS A 87 10.99 -5.05 12.54
CA LYS A 87 10.08 -5.82 13.39
C LYS A 87 9.81 -7.20 12.79
N ASP A 88 9.29 -8.09 13.63
CA ASP A 88 9.04 -9.48 13.26
C ASP A 88 7.66 -9.69 12.61
N VAL A 89 7.42 -10.93 12.19
CA VAL A 89 6.16 -11.37 11.58
C VAL A 89 4.98 -11.26 12.56
N ALA A 90 5.21 -11.46 13.86
CA ALA A 90 4.17 -11.39 14.88
C ALA A 90 3.63 -9.97 15.04
N ASP A 91 4.50 -8.95 15.01
CA ASP A 91 4.12 -7.53 14.98
C ASP A 91 3.29 -7.21 13.72
N GLY A 92 3.74 -7.66 12.54
CA GLY A 92 3.00 -7.49 11.29
C GLY A 92 1.60 -8.12 11.32
N ILE A 93 1.46 -9.30 11.90
CA ILE A 93 0.16 -9.97 12.10
C ILE A 93 -0.72 -9.17 13.07
N ALA A 94 -0.16 -8.70 14.19
CA ALA A 94 -0.92 -7.94 15.19
C ALA A 94 -1.47 -6.63 14.59
N ARG A 95 -0.64 -5.89 13.86
CA ARG A 95 -1.00 -4.67 13.11
C ARG A 95 -2.06 -4.96 12.06
N GLY A 96 -1.81 -5.94 11.19
CA GLY A 96 -2.74 -6.33 10.13
C GLY A 96 -4.12 -6.73 10.68
N ARG A 97 -4.18 -7.48 11.79
CA ARG A 97 -5.45 -7.80 12.46
C ARG A 97 -6.17 -6.58 13.00
N ALA A 98 -5.44 -5.62 13.57
CA ALA A 98 -6.03 -4.37 14.05
C ALA A 98 -6.66 -3.58 12.89
N TYR A 99 -5.95 -3.47 11.77
CA TYR A 99 -6.42 -2.74 10.60
C TYR A 99 -7.59 -3.44 9.90
N ARG A 100 -7.60 -4.78 9.87
CA ARG A 100 -8.77 -5.55 9.40
C ARG A 100 -10.01 -5.28 10.24
N ARG A 101 -9.89 -5.16 11.58
CA ARG A 101 -11.00 -4.78 12.45
C ARG A 101 -11.48 -3.34 12.21
N ALA A 102 -10.60 -2.45 11.76
CA ALA A 102 -10.96 -1.08 11.35
C ALA A 102 -11.71 -1.04 9.99
N GLY A 103 -11.85 -2.17 9.29
CA GLY A 103 -12.66 -2.27 8.08
C GLY A 103 -11.91 -2.05 6.77
N VAL A 104 -10.57 -2.18 6.77
CA VAL A 104 -9.78 -2.13 5.53
C VAL A 104 -9.97 -3.37 4.68
N ASP A 105 -9.93 -3.23 3.36
CA ASP A 105 -10.18 -4.31 2.41
C ASP A 105 -8.98 -5.23 2.23
N CYS A 106 -7.77 -4.66 2.31
CA CYS A 106 -6.51 -5.34 2.07
C CYS A 106 -5.45 -4.86 3.06
N VAL A 107 -4.51 -5.73 3.39
CA VAL A 107 -3.33 -5.39 4.20
C VAL A 107 -2.08 -5.62 3.35
N TYR A 108 -1.11 -4.72 3.49
CA TYR A 108 0.14 -4.73 2.75
C TYR A 108 1.34 -4.66 3.70
N PRO A 109 1.80 -5.79 4.26
CA PRO A 109 3.07 -5.87 4.98
C PRO A 109 4.21 -5.66 3.98
N ILE A 110 4.61 -4.41 3.78
CA ILE A 110 5.50 -4.06 2.68
C ILE A 110 6.87 -4.69 2.89
N PHE A 111 7.46 -5.20 1.81
CA PHE A 111 8.75 -5.89 1.82
C PHE A 111 8.84 -7.08 2.79
N ALA A 112 7.72 -7.68 3.19
CA ALA A 112 7.72 -8.97 3.87
C ALA A 112 8.52 -10.01 3.04
N PRO A 113 9.45 -10.76 3.66
CA PRO A 113 10.12 -11.87 3.00
C PRO A 113 9.11 -12.91 2.47
N LEU A 114 9.43 -13.55 1.35
CA LEU A 114 8.55 -14.54 0.72
C LEU A 114 8.23 -15.69 1.68
N GLU A 115 9.20 -16.08 2.49
CA GLU A 115 9.14 -17.23 3.39
C GLU A 115 8.11 -17.03 4.51
N VAL A 116 7.87 -15.79 4.93
CA VAL A 116 6.92 -15.46 6.01
C VAL A 116 5.54 -15.07 5.47
N LEU A 117 5.39 -14.90 4.16
CA LEU A 117 4.13 -14.50 3.54
C LEU A 117 2.97 -15.47 3.82
N PRO A 118 3.15 -16.82 3.79
CA PRO A 118 2.08 -17.74 4.16
C PRO A 118 1.62 -17.57 5.62
N GLU A 119 2.55 -17.28 6.53
CA GLU A 119 2.24 -17.02 7.95
C GLU A 119 1.47 -15.71 8.12
N LEU A 120 1.85 -14.65 7.38
CA LEU A 120 1.10 -13.38 7.36
C LEU A 120 -0.31 -13.56 6.83
N VAL A 121 -0.49 -14.31 5.73
CA VAL A 121 -1.82 -14.58 5.14
C VAL A 121 -2.72 -15.30 6.14
N ALA A 122 -2.21 -16.37 6.76
CA ALA A 122 -2.96 -17.13 7.77
C ALA A 122 -3.21 -16.32 9.05
N GLY A 123 -2.21 -15.54 9.48
CA GLY A 123 -2.24 -14.75 10.69
C GLY A 123 -3.21 -13.58 10.60
N ILE A 124 -3.14 -12.77 9.54
CA ILE A 124 -3.91 -11.53 9.40
C ILE A 124 -5.39 -11.83 9.09
N GLY A 125 -5.66 -12.80 8.21
CA GLY A 125 -7.02 -13.16 7.81
C GLY A 125 -7.65 -12.13 6.87
N GLY A 126 -7.47 -12.33 5.56
CA GLY A 126 -8.05 -11.51 4.50
C GLY A 126 -7.10 -11.29 3.33
N PRO A 127 -7.47 -10.42 2.38
CA PRO A 127 -6.63 -10.04 1.25
C PRO A 127 -5.26 -9.48 1.65
N ILE A 128 -4.19 -10.07 1.14
CA ILE A 128 -2.82 -9.56 1.29
C ILE A 128 -2.32 -9.00 -0.06
N ASN A 129 -1.78 -7.79 0.00
CA ASN A 129 -0.95 -7.21 -1.05
C ASN A 129 0.51 -7.56 -0.80
N ALA A 130 1.26 -7.85 -1.87
CA ALA A 130 2.69 -8.10 -1.81
C ALA A 130 3.45 -7.26 -2.85
N HIS A 131 4.72 -6.99 -2.55
CA HIS A 131 5.61 -6.22 -3.42
C HIS A 131 6.46 -7.13 -4.28
N THR A 132 6.71 -6.74 -5.53
CA THR A 132 7.72 -7.37 -6.39
C THR A 132 8.60 -6.33 -7.08
N ALA A 133 9.83 -6.72 -7.36
CA ALA A 133 10.86 -5.95 -8.07
C ALA A 133 11.70 -6.93 -8.93
N PRO A 134 12.48 -6.45 -9.91
CA PRO A 134 13.27 -7.32 -10.80
C PRO A 134 14.14 -8.37 -10.10
N ASP A 135 14.71 -8.04 -8.94
CA ASP A 135 15.58 -8.94 -8.16
C ASP A 135 14.84 -9.62 -6.98
N GLY A 136 13.50 -9.54 -6.94
CA GLY A 136 12.66 -10.10 -5.89
C GLY A 136 11.84 -11.31 -6.33
N PRO A 137 10.95 -11.82 -5.46
CA PRO A 137 10.01 -12.88 -5.81
C PRO A 137 9.15 -12.51 -7.01
N THR A 138 8.93 -13.48 -7.89
CA THR A 138 8.04 -13.33 -9.03
C THR A 138 6.58 -13.19 -8.58
N PRO A 139 5.71 -12.58 -9.40
CA PRO A 139 4.28 -12.56 -9.11
C PRO A 139 3.67 -13.96 -8.89
N ALA A 140 4.17 -14.98 -9.59
CA ALA A 140 3.70 -16.35 -9.45
C ALA A 140 4.07 -16.95 -8.08
N GLU A 141 5.29 -16.70 -7.59
CA GLU A 141 5.71 -17.14 -6.25
C GLU A 141 4.92 -16.44 -5.15
N LEU A 142 4.68 -15.14 -5.28
CA LEU A 142 3.86 -14.37 -4.33
C LEU A 142 2.41 -14.86 -4.30
N ALA A 143 1.83 -15.14 -5.46
CA ALA A 143 0.49 -15.70 -5.57
C ALA A 143 0.41 -17.11 -4.97
N ALA A 144 1.41 -17.97 -5.22
CA ALA A 144 1.51 -19.30 -4.62
C ALA A 144 1.66 -19.25 -3.10
N ALA A 145 2.30 -18.21 -2.57
CA ALA A 145 2.41 -17.94 -1.14
C ALA A 145 1.15 -17.30 -0.52
N GLY A 146 0.12 -16.99 -1.33
CA GLY A 146 -1.20 -16.56 -0.86
C GLY A 146 -1.50 -15.06 -0.98
N ALA A 147 -0.61 -14.26 -1.58
CA ALA A 147 -0.95 -12.87 -1.92
C ALA A 147 -2.01 -12.84 -3.03
N ILE A 148 -2.98 -11.93 -2.92
CA ILE A 148 -4.04 -11.77 -3.91
C ILE A 148 -3.97 -10.43 -4.66
N ARG A 149 -3.11 -9.53 -4.19
CA ARG A 149 -2.75 -8.28 -4.87
C ARG A 149 -1.23 -8.21 -4.94
N ILE A 150 -0.70 -7.80 -6.09
CA ILE A 150 0.75 -7.71 -6.31
C ILE A 150 1.04 -6.34 -6.91
N SER A 151 1.92 -5.56 -6.28
CA SER A 151 2.30 -4.22 -6.72
C SER A 151 3.81 -4.10 -6.93
N TYR A 152 4.21 -3.17 -7.79
CA TYR A 152 5.61 -2.98 -8.20
C TYR A 152 6.28 -1.77 -7.55
N GLY A 153 5.56 -1.00 -6.72
CA GLY A 153 6.08 0.22 -6.10
C GLY A 153 6.80 1.14 -7.11
N THR A 154 8.01 1.56 -6.77
CA THR A 154 8.86 2.39 -7.66
C THR A 154 9.70 1.59 -8.66
N SER A 155 9.63 0.25 -8.65
CA SER A 155 10.56 -0.63 -9.38
C SER A 155 10.49 -0.41 -10.89
N VAL A 156 9.29 -0.28 -11.47
CA VAL A 156 9.11 -0.01 -12.91
C VAL A 156 9.73 1.33 -13.30
N HIS A 157 9.46 2.38 -12.52
CA HIS A 157 10.01 3.71 -12.78
C HIS A 157 11.55 3.71 -12.69
N LYS A 158 12.11 3.09 -11.64
CA LYS A 158 13.56 2.96 -11.47
C LYS A 158 14.21 2.24 -12.66
N GLN A 159 13.61 1.14 -13.12
CA GLN A 159 14.10 0.40 -14.29
C GLN A 159 14.08 1.26 -15.56
N MET A 160 12.98 1.98 -15.82
CA MET A 160 12.89 2.87 -16.99
C MET A 160 13.95 3.97 -16.96
N MET A 161 14.15 4.59 -15.81
CA MET A 161 15.16 5.65 -15.65
C MET A 161 16.58 5.11 -15.81
N GLU A 162 16.85 3.88 -15.36
CA GLU A 162 18.15 3.24 -15.54
C GLU A 162 18.42 2.94 -17.02
N THR A 163 17.46 2.37 -17.73
CA THR A 163 17.57 2.15 -19.18
C THR A 163 17.82 3.46 -19.92
N LEU A 164 17.11 4.54 -19.56
CA LEU A 164 17.36 5.85 -20.16
C LEU A 164 18.80 6.32 -19.92
N ARG A 165 19.32 6.21 -18.69
CA ARG A 165 20.71 6.59 -18.37
C ARG A 165 21.73 5.83 -19.19
N GLN A 166 21.51 4.55 -19.44
CA GLN A 166 22.40 3.71 -20.25
C GLN A 166 22.38 4.07 -21.73
N LEU A 167 21.22 4.55 -22.23
CA LEU A 167 21.07 4.98 -23.63
C LEU A 167 21.60 6.40 -23.88
N LEU A 168 21.57 7.29 -22.90
CA LEU A 168 21.97 8.70 -23.09
C LEU A 168 23.38 8.88 -23.72
N PRO A 169 24.43 8.13 -23.31
CA PRO A 169 25.75 8.25 -23.93
C PRO A 169 25.80 7.90 -25.42
N SER A 170 24.87 7.08 -25.94
CA SER A 170 24.85 6.73 -27.37
C SER A 170 24.12 7.76 -28.24
N LEU A 171 23.50 8.78 -27.62
CA LEU A 171 22.83 9.89 -28.30
C LEU A 171 23.67 11.17 -28.38
N ALA A 172 24.86 11.17 -27.79
CA ALA A 172 25.83 12.28 -27.81
C ALA A 172 26.85 12.08 -28.93
#